data_AF-A0A2V6TC63-F1
#
_entry.id   AF-A0A2V6TC63-F1
#
_cell.length_a   1.000
_cell.length_b   1.000
_cell.length_c   1.000
_cell.angle_alpha   90.00
_cell.angle_beta   90.00
_cell.angle_gamma   90.00
#
_symmetry.space_group_name_H-M   'P 1'
#
loop_
_entity.id
_entity.type
_entity.pdbx_description
1 polymer ?
#
loop_
_entity_poly.entity_id
_entity_poly.type
_entity_poly.pdbx_seq_one_letter_code
_entity_poly.pdbx_strand_id
1 'polypeptide(L)' 'NARRKQLLDDFSSLALDARGRHAFDAFRQELRALQARMDAEPPAAWKVYPNILEANINA' A
#
# COMPACT_ATOMS: atom_id res chain seq x y z
N ASN A 1 4.99 -20.20 -3.22
CA ASN A 1 3.71 -19.78 -3.86
C ASN A 1 3.32 -18.45 -3.24
N ALA A 2 3.84 -17.33 -3.77
CA ALA A 2 3.62 -16.01 -3.18
C ALA A 2 2.17 -15.56 -3.45
N ARG A 3 1.42 -15.25 -2.38
CA ARG A 3 0.10 -14.64 -2.53
C ARG A 3 0.31 -13.18 -2.95
N ARG A 4 -0.02 -12.85 -4.20
CA ARG A 4 -0.11 -11.46 -4.64
C ARG A 4 -1.20 -10.76 -3.85
N LYS A 5 -0.85 -9.67 -3.19
CA LYS A 5 -1.75 -8.80 -2.42
C LYS A 5 -1.66 -7.40 -2.99
N GLN A 6 -2.74 -6.63 -2.91
CA GLN A 6 -2.70 -5.24 -3.37
C GLN A 6 -1.84 -4.43 -2.40
N LEU A 7 -1.06 -3.46 -2.90
CA LEU A 7 -0.18 -2.64 -2.06
C LEU A 7 -0.96 -1.88 -0.96
N LEU A 8 -2.24 -1.57 -1.22
CA LEU A 8 -3.14 -0.88 -0.29
C LEU A 8 -3.84 -1.81 0.73
N ASP A 9 -3.58 -3.13 0.67
CA ASP A 9 -4.13 -4.09 1.63
C ASP A 9 -3.58 -3.87 3.04
N ASP A 10 -4.25 -4.46 4.03
CA ASP A 10 -3.78 -4.49 5.40
C ASP A 10 -2.68 -5.54 5.58
N PHE A 11 -1.47 -5.08 5.91
CA PHE A 11 -0.31 -5.93 6.20
C PHE A 11 0.05 -5.97 7.69
N SER A 12 -0.76 -5.36 8.56
CA SER A 12 -0.47 -5.30 10.00
C SER A 12 -0.36 -6.67 10.67
N SER A 13 -0.95 -7.72 10.08
CA SER A 13 -0.82 -9.10 10.55
C SER A 13 0.57 -9.71 10.33
N LEU A 14 1.43 -9.08 9.51
CA LEU A 14 2.82 -9.50 9.31
C LEU A 14 3.75 -8.95 10.38
N ALA A 15 3.30 -8.00 11.20
CA ALA A 15 4.12 -7.41 12.24
C ALA A 15 4.38 -8.40 13.39
N LEU A 16 5.62 -8.43 13.87
CA LEU A 16 6.02 -9.23 15.04
C LEU A 16 5.68 -8.55 16.37
N ASP A 17 5.48 -7.22 16.35
CA ASP A 17 5.19 -6.44 17.54
C ASP A 17 4.24 -5.25 17.23
N ALA A 18 3.83 -4.56 18.30
CA ALA A 18 2.93 -3.41 18.19
C ALA A 18 3.53 -2.25 17.39
N ARG A 19 4.85 -2.04 17.46
CA ARG A 19 5.53 -0.97 16.72
C ARG A 19 5.50 -1.24 15.22
N GLY A 20 5.74 -2.49 14.82
CA GLY A 20 5.64 -2.94 13.43
C GLY A 20 4.21 -2.80 12.91
N ARG A 21 3.21 -3.14 13.73
CA ARG A 21 1.79 -2.95 13.38
C ARG A 21 1.48 -1.47 13.14
N HIS A 22 1.92 -0.58 14.02
CA HIS A 22 1.78 0.86 13.82
C HIS A 22 2.49 1.35 12.55
N ALA A 23 3.66 0.81 12.22
CA ALA A 23 4.38 1.19 11.00
C ALA A 23 3.61 0.77 9.73
N PHE A 24 3.06 -0.45 9.70
CA PHE A 24 2.21 -0.89 8.58
C PHE A 24 0.95 -0.05 8.44
N ASP A 25 0.30 0.29 9.57
CA ASP A 25 -0.88 1.14 9.55
C ASP A 25 -0.56 2.55 9.04
N ALA A 26 0.52 3.16 9.52
CA ALA A 26 0.97 4.48 9.06
C ALA A 26 1.29 4.47 7.57
N PHE A 27 2.07 3.49 7.10
CA PHE A 27 2.41 3.35 5.69
C PHE A 27 1.18 3.20 4.81
N ARG A 28 0.19 2.38 5.22
CA ARG A 28 -1.06 2.23 4.49
C ARG A 28 -1.85 3.54 4.42
N GLN A 29 -1.87 4.34 5.48
CA GLN A 29 -2.55 5.63 5.48
C GLN A 29 -1.87 6.63 4.53
N GLU A 30 -0.54 6.68 4.51
CA GLU A 30 0.22 7.52 3.60
C GLU A 30 -0.04 7.15 2.13
N LEU A 31 -0.10 5.85 1.81
CA LEU A 31 -0.43 5.39 0.46
C LEU A 31 -1.86 5.77 0.04
N ARG A 32 -2.84 5.71 0.96
CA ARG A 32 -4.21 6.16 0.68
C ARG A 32 -4.29 7.66 0.46
N ALA A 33 -3.54 8.45 1.24
CA ALA A 33 -3.44 9.88 1.05
C ALA A 33 -2.80 10.23 -0.30
N LEU A 34 -1.73 9.50 -0.69
CA LEU A 34 -1.10 9.66 -2.00
C LEU A 34 -2.06 9.33 -3.14
N GLN A 35 -2.78 8.19 -3.05
CA GLN A 35 -3.81 7.81 -4.01
C GLN A 35 -4.85 8.92 -4.17
N ALA A 36 -5.44 9.39 -3.07
CA ALA A 36 -6.45 10.42 -3.09
C ALA A 36 -5.95 11.74 -3.71
N ARG A 37 -4.70 12.12 -3.44
CA ARG A 37 -4.08 13.30 -4.07
C ARG A 37 -3.91 13.09 -5.58
N MET A 38 -3.43 11.93 -6.01
CA MET A 38 -3.22 11.63 -7.42
C MET A 38 -4.54 11.54 -8.21
N ASP A 39 -5.62 11.10 -7.56
CA ASP A 39 -6.97 11.04 -8.14
C ASP A 39 -7.58 12.43 -8.36
N ALA A 40 -7.14 13.45 -7.61
CA ALA A 40 -7.54 14.84 -7.79
C ALA A 40 -6.78 15.56 -8.92
N GLU A 41 -5.64 15.01 -9.36
CA GLU A 41 -4.88 15.54 -10.49
C GLU A 41 -5.41 14.98 -11.81
N PRO A 42 -5.23 15.68 -12.95
CA PRO A 42 -5.58 15.12 -14.25
C PRO A 42 -4.91 13.74 -14.48
N PRO A 43 -5.65 12.76 -15.01
CA PRO A 43 -5.09 11.45 -15.31
C PRO A 43 -4.02 11.59 -16.39
N ALA A 44 -2.94 10.82 -16.24
CA ALA A 44 -1.89 10.74 -17.25
C ALA A 44 -1.45 9.29 -17.41
N ALA A 45 -1.27 8.84 -18.64
CA ALA A 45 -0.95 7.44 -18.95
C ALA A 45 0.37 6.95 -18.33
N TRP A 46 1.25 7.87 -17.93
CA TRP A 46 2.54 7.56 -17.30
C TRP A 46 2.50 7.55 -15.77
N LYS A 47 1.38 7.92 -15.13
CA LYS A 47 1.25 7.91 -13.66
C LYS A 47 1.06 6.49 -13.16
N VAL A 48 1.83 6.12 -12.13
CA VAL A 48 1.70 4.84 -11.42
C VAL A 48 0.99 5.10 -10.10
N TYR A 49 -0.21 4.56 -9.96
CA TYR A 49 -1.06 4.76 -8.80
C TYR A 49 -0.81 3.65 -7.75
N PRO A 50 -0.90 3.96 -6.44
CA PRO A 50 -0.80 2.93 -5.41
C PRO A 50 -1.77 1.75 -5.58
N ASN A 51 -2.99 2.00 -6.08
CA ASN A 51 -4.03 0.98 -6.24
C ASN A 51 -3.81 -0.01 -7.40
N ILE A 52 -2.83 0.23 -8.28
CA ILE A 52 -2.47 -0.73 -9.36
C ILE A 52 -1.22 -1.55 -9.01
N LEU A 53 -0.58 -1.26 -7.88
CA LEU A 53 0.62 -1.94 -7.44
C LEU A 53 0.28 -3.13 -6.55
N GLU A 54 1.06 -4.19 -6.70
CA GLU A 54 0.98 -5.40 -5.87
C GLU A 54 2.19 -5.47 -4.94
N ALA A 55 1.96 -5.95 -3.72
CA ALA A 55 3.01 -6.31 -2.78
C ALA A 55 3.40 -7.77 -2.98
N ASN A 56 4.68 -8.02 -3.21
CA ASN A 56 5.24 -9.36 -3.22
C ASN A 56 5.71 -9.74 -1.81
N ILE A 57 4.94 -10.62 -1.14
CA ILE A 57 5.31 -11.17 0.15
C ILE A 57 5.93 -12.55 -0.09
N ASN A 58 7.24 -12.55 -0.27
CA ASN A 58 8.04 -13.76 -0.12
C ASN A 58 8.37 -13.89 1.38
N ALA A 59 7.49 -14.55 2.11
CA ALA A 59 7.74 -14.99 3.49
C ALA A 59 8.33 -16.41 3.48
#